data_AF-A0A7C3RN95-F1
#
_entry.id   AF-A0A7C3RN95-F1
#
_cell.length_a   1.000
_cell.length_b   1.000
_cell.length_c   1.000
_cell.angle_alpha   90.00
_cell.angle_beta   90.00
_cell.angle_gamma   90.00
#
_symmetry.space_group_name_H-M   'P 1'
#
loop_
_entity.id
_entity.type
_entity.pdbx_description
1 polymer ?
#
loop_
_entity_poly.entity_id
_entity_poly.type
_entity_poly.pdbx_seq_one_letter_code
_entity_poly.pdbx_strand_id
1 'polypeptide(L)'
;MPVQRLAIRYRRIFWLTVTCPKSKDVVTMVKAKGIVTLGVLVCLCTGCGTGTESPQDKQTNQQTTPVSTTQRIRAPAVAGLFYPKDEKVLSEMLDRLLAQAPTHAVTNLRALICPHAGYEFSGPVAAHAYKTLLGRSYETVIILAPSHYAAFDGASVPAADAYETPLGKVPVSPKAKELANKKPFVLEPKCFVNRPGWARIASKPAPGVGEDTPDTWEHSAEVQVPFLQKVLKNFSILPVVYGDVDPERVANVLSDVIDEKTLLIASTDLSHYLPYERASQIDRQTIEWICSLDIKSLAAPAARESACGCGPVLTLMHLAKLKGWNPQLLDYRNSGDTSGDKSQGVVGYAAIAFCGHDGGPSSQTASGTGAVASSTGTNPAHAQAQQPEQFSPEENKFLLELARNTIIGVTTGSGLPKVDPATVPAALKVSKGCFVTLTKHGQLRGCIGNILPAGPLYQAVIENARSAALHDFRFPPVKADELDDIHIEISVLTEPAPMQFDSPEDLLAKLEPGRDGVVLEIGERKATFLPQVWQQLPDKVEFLNHLAMKAGANPSDWRGKNVKVSIYHVVAFEEHK
;
A
#
# COMPACT_ATOMS: atom_id res chain seq x y z
N MET A 1 0.49 26.11 43.32
CA MET A 1 -0.10 27.19 42.49
C MET A 1 1.02 27.84 41.68
N PRO A 2 0.82 28.23 40.41
CA PRO A 2 0.17 27.46 39.35
C PRO A 2 1.04 27.33 38.09
N VAL A 3 0.70 26.29 37.34
CA VAL A 3 0.90 26.10 35.90
C VAL A 3 0.38 27.33 35.15
N GLN A 4 1.21 27.98 34.33
CA GLN A 4 0.71 28.90 33.30
C GLN A 4 0.70 28.20 31.93
N ARG A 5 -0.54 27.91 31.51
CA ARG A 5 -0.93 27.57 30.15
C ARG A 5 -0.57 28.73 29.23
N LEU A 6 0.14 28.48 28.13
CA LEU A 6 0.18 29.40 27.00
C LEU A 6 -0.68 28.84 25.88
N ALA A 7 -1.83 29.49 25.69
CA ALA A 7 -2.75 29.26 24.60
C ALA A 7 -2.10 29.66 23.27
N ILE A 8 -2.00 28.72 22.32
CA ILE A 8 -1.69 29.05 20.93
C ILE A 8 -3.02 29.40 20.25
N ARG A 9 -3.20 30.70 20.02
CA ARG A 9 -4.28 31.27 19.21
C ARG A 9 -4.06 30.88 17.74
N TYR A 10 -5.09 30.30 17.13
CA TYR A 10 -5.27 30.27 15.68
C TYR A 10 -5.21 31.70 15.12
N ARG A 11 -4.32 31.95 14.15
CA ARG A 11 -4.45 33.10 13.25
C ARG A 11 -4.30 32.67 11.80
N ARG A 12 -5.35 33.05 11.05
CA ARG A 12 -5.57 32.97 9.62
C ARG A 12 -4.36 33.44 8.82
N ILE A 13 -4.04 32.69 7.78
CA ILE A 13 -3.07 33.04 6.74
C ILE A 13 -3.64 34.23 5.95
N PHE A 14 -3.00 35.39 6.07
CA PHE A 14 -3.14 36.50 5.13
C PHE A 14 -1.86 36.53 4.28
N TRP A 15 -2.04 36.53 2.96
CA TRP A 15 -0.98 36.76 1.99
C TRP A 15 -0.46 38.19 2.15
N LEU A 16 0.84 38.34 2.38
CA LEU A 16 1.53 39.62 2.29
C LEU A 16 2.95 39.38 1.78
N THR A 17 3.13 39.73 0.51
CA THR A 17 4.41 39.95 -0.15
C THR A 17 5.14 41.07 0.57
N VAL A 18 6.31 40.78 1.16
CA VAL A 18 7.21 41.82 1.66
C VAL A 18 8.62 41.54 1.17
N THR A 19 9.07 42.47 0.34
CA THR A 19 10.43 42.71 -0.12
C THR A 19 11.35 43.00 1.06
N CYS A 20 12.57 42.46 1.02
CA CYS A 20 13.63 42.75 1.99
C CYS A 20 14.45 43.98 1.53
N PRO A 21 14.58 45.04 2.33
CA PRO A 21 15.56 46.09 2.11
C PRO A 21 16.65 46.04 3.19
N LYS A 22 17.89 45.79 2.78
CA LYS A 22 19.16 46.40 3.26
C LYS A 22 20.34 45.43 3.11
N SER A 23 21.00 45.50 1.97
CA SER A 23 22.46 45.66 1.95
C SER A 23 22.79 46.74 0.93
N LYS A 24 23.45 47.79 1.40
CA LYS A 24 24.07 48.79 0.55
C LYS A 24 25.39 48.18 0.12
N ASP A 25 25.53 47.90 -1.17
CA ASP A 25 26.75 48.18 -1.91
C ASP A 25 26.40 48.35 -3.38
N VAL A 26 26.75 49.53 -3.88
CA VAL A 26 26.56 49.98 -5.26
C VAL A 26 27.70 49.40 -6.07
N VAL A 27 27.39 48.52 -7.03
CA VAL A 27 28.27 48.30 -8.18
C VAL A 27 27.44 48.37 -9.46
N THR A 28 27.75 49.42 -10.21
CA THR A 28 27.21 49.83 -11.50
C THR A 28 27.38 48.75 -12.55
N MET A 29 26.32 48.46 -13.32
CA MET A 29 26.41 47.70 -14.56
C MET A 29 27.23 48.46 -15.61
N VAL A 30 28.28 47.83 -16.13
CA VAL A 30 28.83 48.13 -17.46
C VAL A 30 28.64 46.89 -18.32
N LYS A 31 27.79 47.00 -19.35
CA LYS A 31 27.76 46.06 -20.47
C LYS A 31 28.87 46.44 -21.45
N ALA A 32 29.76 45.51 -21.79
CA ALA A 32 30.40 45.51 -23.10
C ALA A 32 30.94 44.12 -23.50
N LYS A 33 30.60 43.80 -24.76
CA LYS A 33 31.08 42.77 -25.69
C LYS A 33 32.58 42.46 -25.62
N GLY A 34 32.95 41.23 -25.99
CA GLY A 34 34.19 41.02 -26.75
C GLY A 34 35.03 39.80 -26.39
N ILE A 35 35.39 39.06 -27.43
CA ILE A 35 36.31 37.92 -27.54
C ILE A 35 37.75 38.32 -27.16
N VAL A 36 38.59 37.34 -26.79
CA VAL A 36 40.02 37.15 -27.15
C VAL A 36 40.97 36.89 -25.96
N THR A 37 41.42 35.62 -25.89
CA THR A 37 42.80 35.12 -25.83
C THR A 37 43.79 35.55 -24.73
N LEU A 38 44.27 34.52 -24.01
CA LEU A 38 45.63 34.18 -23.56
C LEU A 38 46.63 35.32 -23.26
N GLY A 39 47.10 35.37 -22.01
CA GLY A 39 48.27 36.13 -21.59
C GLY A 39 48.94 35.52 -20.36
N VAL A 40 50.08 34.86 -20.59
CA VAL A 40 51.02 34.34 -19.60
C VAL A 40 51.61 35.49 -18.78
N LEU A 41 51.74 35.34 -17.46
CA LEU A 41 52.72 36.10 -16.68
C LEU A 41 53.55 35.17 -15.81
N VAL A 42 54.83 35.12 -16.17
CA VAL A 42 55.95 34.45 -15.52
C VAL A 42 56.26 35.12 -14.19
N CYS A 43 56.50 34.32 -13.14
CA CYS A 43 57.29 34.77 -12.01
C CYS A 43 58.39 33.73 -11.74
N LEU A 44 59.61 34.11 -12.09
CA LEU A 44 60.86 33.42 -11.82
C LEU A 44 61.22 33.56 -10.34
N CYS A 45 61.53 32.45 -9.68
CA CYS A 45 62.45 32.43 -8.55
C CYS A 45 63.47 31.32 -8.77
N THR A 46 64.71 31.75 -8.92
CA THR A 46 65.95 31.00 -9.08
C THR A 46 66.36 30.29 -7.79
N GLY A 47 66.92 29.09 -7.91
CA GLY A 47 67.62 28.42 -6.81
C GLY A 47 68.41 27.21 -7.32
N CYS A 48 69.71 27.41 -7.56
CA CYS A 48 70.67 26.43 -8.04
C CYS A 48 71.01 25.36 -6.98
N GLY A 49 71.25 24.13 -7.44
CA GLY A 49 71.92 23.06 -6.71
C GLY A 49 72.40 21.98 -7.67
N THR A 50 73.72 21.83 -7.79
CA THR A 50 74.49 21.09 -8.81
C THR A 50 74.86 19.66 -8.41
N GLY A 51 75.02 18.78 -9.41
CA GLY A 51 75.75 17.50 -9.37
C GLY A 51 74.85 16.26 -9.40
N THR A 52 74.99 15.22 -10.24
CA THR A 52 75.75 14.89 -11.47
C THR A 52 75.26 13.48 -11.89
N GLU A 53 75.36 13.12 -13.18
CA GLU A 53 75.25 11.77 -13.79
C GLU A 53 73.89 11.27 -14.34
N SER A 54 74.00 10.50 -15.43
CA SER A 54 73.09 10.31 -16.56
C SER A 54 72.52 8.86 -16.66
N PRO A 55 71.92 8.42 -17.78
CA PRO A 55 70.48 8.41 -18.02
C PRO A 55 69.90 6.98 -18.09
N GLN A 56 68.78 6.69 -17.42
CA GLN A 56 67.98 5.49 -17.73
C GLN A 56 66.48 5.78 -17.72
N ASP A 57 65.86 5.28 -18.78
CA ASP A 57 64.45 5.26 -19.20
C ASP A 57 63.38 5.68 -18.17
N LYS A 58 62.72 6.80 -18.47
CA LYS A 58 61.40 7.14 -17.90
C LYS A 58 60.31 6.36 -18.63
N GLN A 59 59.98 5.18 -18.14
CA GLN A 59 58.59 4.72 -18.17
C GLN A 59 57.93 5.15 -16.86
N THR A 60 57.17 6.24 -16.91
CA THR A 60 56.27 6.66 -15.83
C THR A 60 55.22 5.58 -15.61
N ASN A 61 55.43 4.79 -14.56
CA ASN A 61 54.43 3.94 -13.96
C ASN A 61 53.37 4.87 -13.32
N GLN A 62 52.26 5.10 -14.03
CA GLN A 62 51.09 5.74 -13.43
C GLN A 62 50.50 4.77 -12.42
N GLN A 63 50.87 4.99 -11.17
CA GLN A 63 50.27 4.35 -10.01
C GLN A 63 48.82 4.81 -9.94
N THR A 64 47.92 4.00 -10.49
CA THR A 64 46.48 4.18 -10.37
C THR A 64 46.11 3.98 -8.91
N THR A 65 45.81 5.08 -8.22
CA THR A 65 45.07 5.05 -6.96
C THR A 65 43.77 4.27 -7.20
N PRO A 66 43.47 3.21 -6.43
CA PRO A 66 42.21 2.51 -6.57
C PRO A 66 41.10 3.49 -6.16
N VAL A 67 40.19 3.78 -7.09
CA VAL A 67 38.92 4.43 -6.77
C VAL A 67 38.21 3.49 -5.81
N SER A 68 38.19 3.86 -4.53
CA SER A 68 37.34 3.20 -3.54
C SER A 68 35.89 3.49 -3.94
N THR A 69 35.29 2.58 -4.71
CA THR A 69 33.85 2.58 -4.95
C THR A 69 33.20 2.19 -3.64
N THR A 70 32.78 3.18 -2.85
CA THR A 70 32.02 2.95 -1.63
C THR A 70 30.75 2.19 -1.98
N GLN A 71 30.65 0.96 -1.46
CA GLN A 71 29.49 0.08 -1.64
C GLN A 71 28.20 0.76 -1.16
N ARG A 72 27.13 0.72 -1.96
CA ARG A 72 25.82 1.28 -1.60
C ARG A 72 25.02 0.27 -0.79
N ILE A 73 24.81 0.57 0.49
CA ILE A 73 24.07 -0.29 1.42
C ILE A 73 22.68 0.28 1.68
N ARG A 74 21.66 -0.57 1.57
CA ARG A 74 20.29 -0.25 2.00
C ARG A 74 20.17 -0.56 3.50
N ALA A 75 20.21 0.49 4.32
CA ALA A 75 20.05 0.40 5.77
C ALA A 75 18.62 -0.08 6.16
N PRO A 76 18.42 -0.76 7.29
CA PRO A 76 17.10 -1.22 7.72
C PRO A 76 16.16 -0.04 8.01
N ALA A 77 14.96 -0.05 7.45
CA ALA A 77 13.97 1.00 7.64
C ALA A 77 13.12 0.74 8.89
N VAL A 78 12.89 -0.53 9.25
CA VAL A 78 11.95 -0.92 10.31
C VAL A 78 12.57 -1.71 11.47
N ALA A 79 13.91 -1.78 11.55
CA ALA A 79 14.59 -2.33 12.72
C ALA A 79 14.28 -1.52 13.99
N GLY A 80 13.73 -2.19 15.00
CA GLY A 80 13.21 -1.60 16.24
C GLY A 80 11.73 -1.22 16.19
N LEU A 81 11.08 -1.42 15.05
CA LEU A 81 9.66 -1.12 14.83
C LEU A 81 8.87 -2.40 14.48
N PHE A 82 9.30 -3.12 13.45
CA PHE A 82 8.62 -4.35 12.99
C PHE A 82 9.30 -5.61 13.52
N TYR A 83 10.59 -5.50 13.86
CA TYR A 83 11.37 -6.56 14.46
C TYR A 83 12.46 -5.95 15.35
N PRO A 84 13.03 -6.67 16.34
CA PRO A 84 14.04 -6.13 17.24
C PRO A 84 15.27 -5.56 16.51
N LYS A 85 15.74 -4.38 16.94
CA LYS A 85 16.99 -3.78 16.41
C LYS A 85 18.27 -4.39 16.97
N ASP A 86 18.18 -5.08 18.10
CA ASP A 86 19.30 -5.78 18.72
C ASP A 86 19.48 -7.15 18.06
N GLU A 87 20.70 -7.44 17.62
CA GLU A 87 21.05 -8.67 16.89
C GLU A 87 20.67 -9.93 17.68
N LYS A 88 21.03 -9.97 18.96
CA LYS A 88 20.82 -11.15 19.81
C LYS A 88 19.32 -11.37 20.06
N VAL A 89 18.59 -10.31 20.38
CA VAL A 89 17.12 -10.38 20.60
C VAL A 89 16.40 -10.81 19.31
N LEU A 90 16.79 -10.28 18.15
CA LEU A 90 16.23 -10.66 16.86
C LEU A 90 16.51 -12.13 16.54
N SER A 91 17.76 -12.57 16.72
CA SER A 91 18.17 -13.95 16.48
C SER A 91 17.38 -14.93 17.36
N GLU A 92 17.27 -14.67 18.67
CA GLU A 92 16.52 -15.50 19.62
C GLU A 92 15.01 -15.52 19.33
N MET A 93 14.44 -14.39 18.90
CA MET A 93 13.04 -14.33 18.46
C MET A 93 12.82 -15.26 17.26
N LEU A 94 13.66 -15.17 16.23
CA LEU A 94 13.54 -16.00 15.03
C LEU A 94 13.77 -17.49 15.32
N ASP A 95 14.75 -17.83 16.16
CA ASP A 95 15.00 -19.22 16.59
C ASP A 95 13.77 -19.83 17.26
N ARG A 96 13.12 -19.07 18.17
CA ARG A 96 11.89 -19.49 18.83
C ARG A 96 10.73 -19.66 17.86
N LEU A 97 10.52 -18.72 16.95
CA LEU A 97 9.44 -18.79 15.95
C LEU A 97 9.62 -20.02 15.04
N LEU A 98 10.85 -20.25 14.53
CA LEU A 98 11.18 -21.42 13.71
C LEU A 98 11.08 -22.75 14.49
N ALA A 99 11.43 -22.76 15.77
CA ALA A 99 11.28 -23.94 16.61
C ALA A 99 9.80 -24.32 16.82
N GLN A 100 8.94 -23.32 17.03
CA GLN A 100 7.50 -23.50 17.29
C GLN A 100 6.69 -23.89 16.05
N ALA A 101 7.10 -23.45 14.85
CA ALA A 101 6.42 -23.82 13.61
C ALA A 101 6.52 -25.35 13.37
N PRO A 102 5.45 -26.03 12.92
CA PRO A 102 5.49 -27.44 12.58
C PRO A 102 6.33 -27.67 11.31
N THR A 103 6.86 -28.88 11.17
CA THR A 103 7.53 -29.31 9.94
C THR A 103 6.48 -29.67 8.88
N HIS A 104 6.59 -29.07 7.70
CA HIS A 104 5.73 -29.40 6.56
C HIS A 104 6.48 -30.28 5.56
N ALA A 105 5.81 -31.33 5.08
CA ALA A 105 6.32 -32.14 3.98
C ALA A 105 6.11 -31.38 2.66
N VAL A 106 7.19 -30.79 2.14
CA VAL A 106 7.19 -29.99 0.91
C VAL A 106 8.36 -30.49 0.07
N THR A 107 8.12 -31.07 -1.10
CA THR A 107 9.19 -31.43 -2.05
C THR A 107 9.29 -30.36 -3.13
N ASN A 108 10.47 -30.22 -3.74
CA ASN A 108 10.66 -29.36 -4.91
C ASN A 108 10.12 -27.91 -4.76
N LEU A 109 10.44 -27.24 -3.65
CA LEU A 109 9.93 -25.90 -3.32
C LEU A 109 10.51 -24.85 -4.27
N ARG A 110 9.63 -24.03 -4.85
CA ARG A 110 9.96 -22.99 -5.83
C ARG A 110 9.65 -21.59 -5.36
N ALA A 111 8.57 -21.45 -4.59
CA ALA A 111 8.18 -20.15 -4.08
C ALA A 111 7.41 -20.25 -2.77
N LEU A 112 7.34 -19.13 -2.08
CA LEU A 112 6.56 -18.94 -0.87
C LEU A 112 5.69 -17.69 -1.00
N ILE A 113 4.51 -17.70 -0.39
CA ILE A 113 3.80 -16.50 0.04
C ILE A 113 4.04 -16.34 1.54
N CYS A 114 4.49 -15.14 1.94
CA CYS A 114 4.82 -14.82 3.33
C CYS A 114 4.24 -13.46 3.74
N PRO A 115 3.78 -13.31 4.99
CA PRO A 115 3.31 -12.03 5.53
C PRO A 115 4.45 -11.04 5.79
N HIS A 116 4.10 -9.77 5.97
CA HIS A 116 5.06 -8.68 6.21
C HIS A 116 4.69 -7.66 7.31
N ALA A 117 3.67 -7.93 8.11
CA ALA A 117 3.49 -7.18 9.37
C ALA A 117 4.66 -7.40 10.35
N GLY A 118 4.64 -6.68 11.48
CA GLY A 118 5.62 -6.86 12.55
C GLY A 118 5.67 -8.30 13.08
N TYR A 119 6.87 -8.77 13.45
CA TYR A 119 7.14 -10.17 13.80
C TYR A 119 6.37 -10.66 15.04
N GLU A 120 5.97 -9.76 15.94
CA GLU A 120 5.10 -10.10 17.06
C GLU A 120 3.72 -10.59 16.61
N PHE A 121 3.25 -10.15 15.45
CA PHE A 121 1.96 -10.53 14.87
C PHE A 121 2.12 -11.61 13.80
N SER A 122 2.86 -11.34 12.74
CA SER A 122 2.93 -12.20 11.55
C SER A 122 4.02 -13.28 11.63
N GLY A 123 5.00 -13.10 12.52
CA GLY A 123 6.16 -13.98 12.66
C GLY A 123 5.81 -15.46 12.88
N PRO A 124 4.81 -15.81 13.72
CA PRO A 124 4.37 -17.20 13.89
C PRO A 124 3.93 -17.86 12.59
N VAL A 125 3.20 -17.13 11.73
CA VAL A 125 2.72 -17.62 10.43
C VAL A 125 3.88 -17.69 9.44
N ALA A 126 4.70 -16.64 9.34
CA ALA A 126 5.87 -16.61 8.47
C ALA A 126 6.83 -17.79 8.73
N ALA A 127 7.01 -18.17 10.00
CA ALA A 127 7.89 -19.27 10.39
C ALA A 127 7.49 -20.62 9.77
N HIS A 128 6.20 -20.88 9.50
CA HIS A 128 5.77 -22.09 8.80
C HIS A 128 6.37 -22.16 7.39
N ALA A 129 6.39 -21.03 6.66
CA ALA A 129 7.01 -20.93 5.35
C ALA A 129 8.53 -21.06 5.44
N TYR A 130 9.19 -20.26 6.28
CA TYR A 130 10.65 -20.22 6.35
C TYR A 130 11.27 -21.51 6.89
N LYS A 131 10.59 -22.25 7.77
CA LYS A 131 11.05 -23.55 8.25
C LYS A 131 11.19 -24.58 7.12
N THR A 132 10.40 -24.46 6.05
CA THR A 132 10.51 -25.35 4.88
C THR A 132 11.84 -25.21 4.13
N LEU A 133 12.56 -24.10 4.34
CA LEU A 133 13.86 -23.83 3.72
C LEU A 133 15.04 -24.47 4.46
N LEU A 134 14.85 -24.95 5.69
CA LEU A 134 15.92 -25.59 6.46
C LEU A 134 16.50 -26.79 5.68
N GLY A 135 17.82 -26.80 5.52
CA GLY A 135 18.53 -27.85 4.78
C GLY A 135 18.49 -27.71 3.26
N ARG A 136 17.88 -26.64 2.71
CA ARG A 136 17.91 -26.32 1.28
C ARG A 136 18.95 -25.25 0.98
N SER A 137 19.32 -25.16 -0.30
CA SER A 137 20.23 -24.14 -0.82
C SER A 137 19.60 -23.41 -2.00
N TYR A 138 19.61 -22.09 -1.96
CA TYR A 138 19.24 -21.22 -3.07
C TYR A 138 20.34 -20.17 -3.25
N GLU A 139 20.70 -19.85 -4.49
CA GLU A 139 21.72 -18.84 -4.80
C GLU A 139 21.10 -17.43 -4.85
N THR A 140 19.85 -17.33 -5.32
CA THR A 140 19.10 -16.08 -5.42
C THR A 140 17.72 -16.25 -4.80
N VAL A 141 17.31 -15.31 -3.95
CA VAL A 141 15.94 -15.19 -3.46
C VAL A 141 15.32 -13.91 -4.03
N ILE A 142 14.36 -14.04 -4.94
CA ILE A 142 13.61 -12.92 -5.49
C ILE A 142 12.46 -12.61 -4.54
N ILE A 143 12.38 -11.37 -4.04
CA ILE A 143 11.35 -10.93 -3.10
C ILE A 143 10.43 -9.96 -3.84
N LEU A 144 9.24 -10.41 -4.20
CA LEU A 144 8.19 -9.61 -4.83
C LEU A 144 7.42 -8.88 -3.73
N ALA A 145 7.48 -7.56 -3.74
CA ALA A 145 7.04 -6.69 -2.67
C ALA A 145 6.06 -5.62 -3.19
N PRO A 146 4.91 -5.38 -2.55
CA PRO A 146 4.09 -4.22 -2.89
C PRO A 146 4.80 -2.92 -2.48
N SER A 147 4.42 -1.81 -3.11
CA SER A 147 4.80 -0.47 -2.67
C SER A 147 3.71 0.15 -1.79
N HIS A 148 4.05 0.48 -0.55
CA HIS A 148 3.15 1.16 0.39
C HIS A 148 3.29 2.69 0.34
N TYR A 149 4.48 3.17 -0.03
CA TYR A 149 4.87 4.57 0.18
C TYR A 149 5.20 5.31 -1.11
N ALA A 150 5.35 4.60 -2.24
CA ALA A 150 5.73 5.19 -3.50
C ALA A 150 4.76 4.80 -4.62
N ALA A 151 4.40 5.75 -5.47
CA ALA A 151 3.65 5.48 -6.70
C ALA A 151 4.55 5.77 -7.90
N PHE A 152 4.70 4.79 -8.79
CA PHE A 152 5.56 4.84 -9.98
C PHE A 152 5.11 3.78 -10.98
N ASP A 153 5.52 3.90 -12.26
CA ASP A 153 5.21 2.90 -13.27
C ASP A 153 6.26 1.78 -13.29
N GLY A 154 5.81 0.53 -13.41
CA GLY A 154 6.67 -0.64 -13.54
C GLY A 154 7.05 -1.33 -12.24
N ALA A 155 8.05 -2.21 -12.32
CA ALA A 155 8.58 -2.98 -11.19
C ALA A 155 9.99 -2.52 -10.83
N SER A 156 10.16 -1.87 -9.69
CA SER A 156 11.43 -1.29 -9.25
C SER A 156 12.39 -2.36 -8.75
N VAL A 157 13.61 -2.35 -9.26
CA VAL A 157 14.76 -3.10 -8.71
C VAL A 157 15.77 -2.13 -8.09
N PRO A 158 16.41 -2.49 -6.96
CA PRO A 158 17.34 -1.60 -6.28
C PRO A 158 18.68 -1.50 -7.02
N ALA A 159 19.34 -0.36 -6.89
CA ALA A 159 20.74 -0.16 -7.29
C ALA A 159 21.69 -0.28 -6.09
N ALA A 160 21.17 -0.66 -4.91
CA ALA A 160 21.98 -1.03 -3.75
C ALA A 160 22.76 -2.33 -4.01
N ASP A 161 23.93 -2.44 -3.41
CA ASP A 161 24.78 -3.63 -3.50
C ASP A 161 24.43 -4.67 -2.41
N ALA A 162 23.82 -4.25 -1.31
CA ALA A 162 23.37 -5.13 -0.23
C ALA A 162 22.26 -4.50 0.62
N TYR A 163 21.42 -5.34 1.24
CA TYR A 163 20.56 -4.94 2.35
C TYR A 163 21.28 -5.22 3.66
N GLU A 164 21.11 -4.32 4.62
CA GLU A 164 21.58 -4.49 5.99
C GLU A 164 20.39 -4.76 6.92
N THR A 165 20.57 -5.73 7.82
CA THR A 165 19.69 -5.99 8.96
C THR A 165 20.56 -6.08 10.22
N PRO A 166 19.96 -6.16 11.42
CA PRO A 166 20.73 -6.44 12.64
C PRO A 166 21.54 -7.75 12.59
N LEU A 167 21.19 -8.72 11.73
CA LEU A 167 21.93 -9.97 11.56
C LEU A 167 23.07 -9.88 10.54
N GLY A 168 23.36 -8.67 10.04
CA GLY A 168 24.39 -8.42 9.04
C GLY A 168 23.83 -8.16 7.64
N LYS A 169 24.73 -8.17 6.65
CA LYS A 169 24.44 -7.77 5.28
C LYS A 169 24.10 -8.96 4.38
N VAL A 170 23.18 -8.77 3.45
CA VAL A 170 22.83 -9.73 2.39
C VAL A 170 23.05 -9.06 1.03
N PRO A 171 23.88 -9.63 0.14
CA PRO A 171 24.16 -9.01 -1.15
C PRO A 171 22.91 -8.97 -2.04
N VAL A 172 22.76 -7.88 -2.80
CA VAL A 172 21.77 -7.80 -3.87
C VAL A 172 22.31 -8.55 -5.10
N SER A 173 21.47 -9.39 -5.69
CA SER A 173 21.82 -10.22 -6.84
C SER A 173 22.17 -9.36 -8.06
N PRO A 174 23.23 -9.69 -8.82
CA PRO A 174 23.56 -8.99 -10.07
C PRO A 174 22.43 -9.09 -11.11
N LYS A 175 21.53 -10.07 -10.99
CA LYS A 175 20.31 -10.20 -11.80
C LYS A 175 19.42 -8.94 -11.73
N ALA A 176 19.54 -8.09 -10.69
CA ALA A 176 18.81 -6.82 -10.60
C ALA A 176 19.16 -5.87 -11.77
N LYS A 177 20.44 -5.75 -12.11
CA LYS A 177 20.90 -4.91 -13.24
C LYS A 177 20.48 -5.51 -14.59
N GLU A 178 20.42 -6.83 -14.69
CA GLU A 178 19.91 -7.50 -15.89
C GLU A 178 18.41 -7.21 -16.08
N LEU A 179 17.62 -7.39 -15.03
CA LEU A 179 16.17 -7.14 -15.06
C LEU A 179 15.87 -5.68 -15.38
N ALA A 180 16.61 -4.71 -14.83
CA ALA A 180 16.43 -3.30 -15.13
C ALA A 180 16.46 -2.94 -16.63
N ASN A 181 17.08 -3.77 -17.48
CA ASN A 181 17.12 -3.56 -18.93
C ASN A 181 15.92 -4.20 -19.67
N LYS A 182 15.05 -4.92 -18.97
CA LYS A 182 13.88 -5.63 -19.51
C LYS A 182 12.60 -5.00 -18.95
N LYS A 183 11.78 -4.37 -19.79
CA LYS A 183 10.44 -3.91 -19.37
C LYS A 183 9.61 -5.11 -18.85
N PRO A 184 8.81 -4.96 -17.79
CA PRO A 184 8.44 -3.69 -17.13
C PRO A 184 9.34 -3.29 -15.95
N PHE A 185 10.52 -3.89 -15.77
CA PHE A 185 11.40 -3.54 -14.67
C PHE A 185 12.11 -2.21 -14.89
N VAL A 186 12.34 -1.49 -13.80
CA VAL A 186 12.97 -0.16 -13.78
C VAL A 186 13.97 -0.07 -12.64
N LEU A 187 15.16 0.48 -12.90
CA LEU A 187 16.17 0.69 -11.87
C LEU A 187 15.84 1.95 -11.07
N GLU A 188 15.47 1.79 -9.80
CA GLU A 188 15.18 2.88 -8.84
C GLU A 188 14.53 4.13 -9.49
N PRO A 189 13.29 4.00 -10.00
CA PRO A 189 12.63 5.11 -10.67
C PRO A 189 12.50 6.29 -9.72
N LYS A 190 12.69 7.50 -10.25
CA LYS A 190 12.40 8.73 -9.51
C LYS A 190 10.90 8.86 -9.32
N CYS A 191 10.46 8.94 -8.07
CA CYS A 191 9.05 9.06 -7.72
C CYS A 191 8.88 9.86 -6.45
N PHE A 192 7.66 10.35 -6.23
CA PHE A 192 7.30 10.89 -4.93
C PHE A 192 7.14 9.73 -3.93
N VAL A 193 7.77 9.87 -2.77
CA VAL A 193 7.67 8.90 -1.67
C VAL A 193 6.97 9.56 -0.48
N ASN A 194 5.77 9.08 -0.16
CA ASN A 194 5.04 9.47 1.03
C ASN A 194 5.65 8.77 2.25
N ARG A 195 6.66 9.42 2.85
CA ARG A 195 7.39 8.84 3.99
C ARG A 195 6.41 8.44 5.11
N PRO A 196 6.51 7.22 5.65
CA PRO A 196 5.65 6.78 6.73
C PRO A 196 5.83 7.64 7.98
N GLY A 197 4.79 7.74 8.82
CA GLY A 197 4.85 8.51 10.07
C GLY A 197 5.98 8.05 11.01
N TRP A 198 6.28 6.75 10.99
CA TRP A 198 7.38 6.16 11.77
C TRP A 198 8.78 6.47 11.23
N ALA A 199 8.93 7.05 10.03
CA ALA A 199 10.24 7.41 9.47
C ALA A 199 11.05 8.37 10.37
N ARG A 200 10.36 9.14 11.23
CA ARG A 200 10.98 10.05 12.21
C ARG A 200 11.64 9.35 13.39
N ILE A 201 11.24 8.11 13.66
CA ILE A 201 11.73 7.28 14.78
C ILE A 201 12.49 6.05 14.28
N ALA A 202 12.67 5.91 12.96
CA ALA A 202 13.48 4.85 12.37
C ALA A 202 14.94 4.98 12.81
N SER A 203 15.64 3.85 12.88
CA SER A 203 17.05 3.79 13.28
C SER A 203 18.01 4.40 12.26
N LYS A 204 17.59 4.45 10.97
CA LYS A 204 18.37 5.07 9.90
C LYS A 204 18.03 6.55 9.72
N PRO A 205 19.00 7.41 9.36
CA PRO A 205 18.71 8.78 8.99
C PRO A 205 17.85 8.83 7.73
N ALA A 206 16.98 9.83 7.64
CA ALA A 206 16.20 10.06 6.45
C ALA A 206 17.09 10.68 5.35
N PRO A 207 16.99 10.23 4.09
CA PRO A 207 17.72 10.85 2.99
C PRO A 207 17.34 12.32 2.78
N GLY A 208 18.14 13.03 1.98
CA GLY A 208 17.81 14.38 1.52
C GLY A 208 16.47 14.43 0.80
N VAL A 209 15.91 15.64 0.66
CA VAL A 209 14.65 15.84 -0.06
C VAL A 209 14.84 15.42 -1.52
N GLY A 210 14.00 14.49 -1.98
CA GLY A 210 14.05 13.97 -3.36
C GLY A 210 15.07 12.86 -3.60
N GLU A 211 15.73 12.37 -2.55
CA GLU A 211 16.66 11.24 -2.62
C GLU A 211 16.00 9.89 -2.27
N ASP A 212 14.72 9.90 -1.87
CA ASP A 212 13.97 8.68 -1.63
C ASP A 212 13.75 7.91 -2.94
N THR A 213 13.95 6.60 -2.86
CA THR A 213 13.59 5.61 -3.88
C THR A 213 12.36 4.83 -3.42
N PRO A 214 11.68 4.07 -4.31
CA PRO A 214 10.59 3.17 -3.92
C PRO A 214 10.94 2.25 -2.74
N ASP A 215 12.20 1.86 -2.64
CA ASP A 215 12.69 0.91 -1.64
C ASP A 215 13.15 1.57 -0.31
N THR A 216 13.29 2.89 -0.29
CA THR A 216 13.93 3.61 0.84
C THR A 216 13.20 3.42 2.16
N TRP A 217 11.87 3.38 2.14
CA TRP A 217 11.03 3.17 3.33
C TRP A 217 10.16 1.93 3.21
N GLU A 218 10.22 1.21 2.09
CA GLU A 218 9.42 0.01 1.88
C GLU A 218 9.88 -1.10 2.83
N HIS A 219 8.91 -1.69 3.53
CA HIS A 219 9.18 -2.68 4.57
C HIS A 219 8.87 -4.10 4.11
N SER A 220 7.97 -4.28 3.13
CA SER A 220 7.48 -5.59 2.72
C SER A 220 8.58 -6.52 2.21
N ALA A 221 9.60 -5.98 1.50
CA ALA A 221 10.79 -6.73 1.15
C ALA A 221 11.74 -6.97 2.34
N GLU A 222 11.99 -5.93 3.13
CA GLU A 222 12.96 -5.95 4.24
C GLU A 222 12.62 -7.00 5.29
N VAL A 223 11.36 -7.09 5.71
CA VAL A 223 10.95 -8.00 6.79
C VAL A 223 11.08 -9.48 6.42
N GLN A 224 11.28 -9.80 5.14
CA GLN A 224 11.58 -11.18 4.72
C GLN A 224 13.05 -11.56 5.00
N VAL A 225 13.96 -10.57 5.02
CA VAL A 225 15.41 -10.79 5.02
C VAL A 225 15.95 -11.44 6.30
N PRO A 226 15.55 -11.04 7.53
CA PRO A 226 16.05 -11.68 8.74
C PRO A 226 15.72 -13.17 8.84
N PHE A 227 14.50 -13.58 8.46
CA PHE A 227 14.15 -15.01 8.38
C PHE A 227 15.05 -15.77 7.40
N LEU A 228 15.31 -15.20 6.21
CA LEU A 228 16.21 -15.80 5.22
C LEU A 228 17.64 -15.97 5.76
N GLN A 229 18.18 -14.97 6.47
CA GLN A 229 19.51 -15.05 7.08
C GLN A 229 19.65 -16.18 8.11
N LYS A 230 18.54 -16.54 8.78
CA LYS A 230 18.51 -17.65 9.73
C LYS A 230 18.50 -19.01 9.05
N VAL A 231 17.74 -19.17 7.96
CA VAL A 231 17.48 -20.49 7.36
C VAL A 231 18.35 -20.82 6.13
N LEU A 232 18.90 -19.82 5.45
CA LEU A 232 19.79 -19.99 4.29
C LEU A 232 21.22 -19.54 4.58
N LYS A 233 22.16 -20.01 3.75
CA LYS A 233 23.58 -19.64 3.77
C LYS A 233 24.03 -19.28 2.35
N ASN A 234 24.97 -18.35 2.23
CA ASN A 234 25.62 -17.98 0.97
C ASN A 234 24.63 -17.67 -0.18
N PHE A 235 23.63 -16.83 0.10
CA PHE A 235 22.60 -16.44 -0.88
C PHE A 235 22.65 -14.93 -1.14
N SER A 236 22.07 -14.52 -2.26
CA SER A 236 21.78 -13.13 -2.60
C SER A 236 20.27 -12.89 -2.68
N ILE A 237 19.83 -11.65 -2.50
CA ILE A 237 18.43 -11.26 -2.64
C ILE A 237 18.22 -10.38 -3.88
N LEU A 238 17.03 -10.45 -4.47
CA LEU A 238 16.59 -9.53 -5.50
C LEU A 238 15.22 -8.97 -5.11
N PRO A 239 15.20 -7.84 -4.39
CA PRO A 239 13.96 -7.12 -4.09
C PRO A 239 13.35 -6.55 -5.37
N VAL A 240 12.05 -6.75 -5.56
CA VAL A 240 11.25 -6.18 -6.64
C VAL A 240 10.06 -5.46 -6.02
N VAL A 241 10.09 -4.13 -6.00
CA VAL A 241 9.01 -3.31 -5.44
C VAL A 241 8.03 -2.96 -6.56
N TYR A 242 6.75 -3.27 -6.37
CA TYR A 242 5.71 -3.10 -7.38
C TYR A 242 5.13 -1.69 -7.33
N GLY A 243 5.22 -0.98 -8.46
CA GLY A 243 4.42 0.20 -8.75
C GLY A 243 3.15 -0.19 -9.52
N ASP A 244 2.75 0.65 -10.47
CA ASP A 244 1.71 0.34 -11.45
C ASP A 244 2.29 -0.58 -12.54
N VAL A 245 2.01 -1.88 -12.44
CA VAL A 245 2.55 -2.89 -13.35
C VAL A 245 1.62 -4.10 -13.46
N ASP A 246 1.50 -4.61 -14.68
CA ASP A 246 0.79 -5.85 -14.99
C ASP A 246 1.56 -7.07 -14.43
N PRO A 247 0.97 -7.82 -13.46
CA PRO A 247 1.60 -8.98 -12.86
C PRO A 247 1.97 -10.10 -13.83
N GLU A 248 1.21 -10.28 -14.92
CA GLU A 248 1.47 -11.32 -15.92
C GLU A 248 2.73 -10.99 -16.75
N ARG A 249 2.91 -9.72 -17.09
CA ARG A 249 4.14 -9.26 -17.78
C ARG A 249 5.38 -9.46 -16.91
N VAL A 250 5.29 -9.16 -15.61
CA VAL A 250 6.38 -9.43 -14.67
C VAL A 250 6.67 -10.94 -14.62
N ALA A 251 5.63 -11.77 -14.53
CA ALA A 251 5.77 -13.23 -14.52
C ALA A 251 6.48 -13.75 -15.77
N ASN A 252 6.09 -13.30 -16.97
CA ASN A 252 6.70 -13.72 -18.22
C ASN A 252 8.20 -13.41 -18.26
N VAL A 253 8.62 -12.21 -17.87
CA VAL A 253 10.05 -11.84 -17.84
C VAL A 253 10.82 -12.61 -16.76
N LEU A 254 10.24 -12.79 -15.57
CA LEU A 254 10.86 -13.61 -14.54
C LEU A 254 10.99 -15.07 -14.95
N SER A 255 10.06 -15.59 -15.75
CA SER A 255 10.07 -16.99 -16.18
C SER A 255 11.35 -17.39 -16.96
N ASP A 256 12.02 -16.41 -17.57
CA ASP A 256 13.29 -16.58 -18.30
C ASP A 256 14.54 -16.44 -17.40
N VAL A 257 14.39 -15.83 -16.21
CA VAL A 257 15.49 -15.47 -15.31
C VAL A 257 15.60 -16.42 -14.10
N ILE A 258 14.49 -17.08 -13.76
CA ILE A 258 14.40 -18.02 -12.64
C ILE A 258 14.86 -19.42 -13.06
N ASP A 259 15.52 -20.10 -12.15
CA ASP A 259 16.08 -21.44 -12.31
C ASP A 259 15.87 -22.26 -11.03
N GLU A 260 16.39 -23.49 -11.02
CA GLU A 260 16.32 -24.42 -9.90
C GLU A 260 16.94 -23.90 -8.59
N LYS A 261 17.85 -22.94 -8.70
CA LYS A 261 18.57 -22.33 -7.57
C LYS A 261 17.97 -20.98 -7.16
N THR A 262 16.84 -20.61 -7.76
CA THR A 262 16.12 -19.37 -7.47
C THR A 262 14.86 -19.67 -6.66
N LEU A 263 14.73 -19.05 -5.49
CA LEU A 263 13.50 -19.04 -4.70
C LEU A 263 12.75 -17.74 -4.96
N LEU A 264 11.42 -17.81 -5.07
CA LEU A 264 10.57 -16.61 -5.08
C LEU A 264 9.83 -16.46 -3.76
N ILE A 265 9.67 -15.22 -3.30
CA ILE A 265 8.83 -14.88 -2.16
C ILE A 265 7.87 -13.78 -2.62
N ALA A 266 6.57 -14.07 -2.63
CA ALA A 266 5.53 -13.05 -2.75
C ALA A 266 5.15 -12.56 -1.36
N SER A 267 5.46 -11.30 -1.07
CA SER A 267 5.23 -10.71 0.24
C SER A 267 3.83 -10.08 0.31
N THR A 268 2.99 -10.58 1.20
CA THR A 268 1.63 -10.05 1.38
C THR A 268 1.05 -10.39 2.76
N ASP A 269 0.43 -9.40 3.39
CA ASP A 269 -0.65 -9.63 4.34
C ASP A 269 -1.98 -9.75 3.58
N LEU A 270 -3.02 -10.30 4.20
CA LEU A 270 -4.36 -10.48 3.61
C LEU A 270 -5.29 -9.32 3.97
N SER A 271 -6.49 -9.58 4.48
CA SER A 271 -7.42 -8.52 4.85
C SER A 271 -6.87 -7.63 5.97
N HIS A 272 -7.29 -6.36 6.01
CA HIS A 272 -6.79 -5.37 6.95
C HIS A 272 -7.90 -4.72 7.76
N TYR A 273 -7.74 -4.68 9.08
CA TYR A 273 -8.58 -3.95 10.03
C TYR A 273 -10.07 -4.30 9.98
N LEU A 274 -10.39 -5.54 9.58
CA LEU A 274 -11.76 -6.04 9.55
C LEU A 274 -12.12 -6.75 10.85
N PRO A 275 -13.41 -6.82 11.24
CA PRO A 275 -13.85 -7.71 12.31
C PRO A 275 -13.39 -9.14 12.08
N TYR A 276 -12.98 -9.83 13.15
CA TYR A 276 -12.35 -11.15 13.09
C TYR A 276 -13.05 -12.15 12.15
N GLU A 277 -14.37 -12.29 12.27
CA GLU A 277 -15.13 -13.23 11.43
C GLU A 277 -15.16 -12.82 9.96
N ARG A 278 -15.23 -11.51 9.68
CA ARG A 278 -15.22 -11.00 8.30
C ARG A 278 -13.84 -11.14 7.67
N ALA A 279 -12.79 -10.80 8.41
CA ALA A 279 -11.41 -11.06 8.01
C ALA A 279 -11.24 -12.55 7.66
N SER A 280 -11.67 -13.43 8.55
CA SER A 280 -11.60 -14.88 8.37
C SER A 280 -12.30 -15.37 7.10
N GLN A 281 -13.46 -14.82 6.77
CA GLN A 281 -14.17 -15.18 5.54
C GLN A 281 -13.44 -14.71 4.28
N ILE A 282 -13.03 -13.44 4.24
CA ILE A 282 -12.35 -12.86 3.07
C ILE A 282 -11.00 -13.54 2.85
N ASP A 283 -10.25 -13.75 3.93
CA ASP A 283 -8.94 -14.39 3.87
C ASP A 283 -9.04 -15.82 3.35
N ARG A 284 -10.00 -16.61 3.85
CA ARG A 284 -10.23 -17.99 3.38
C ARG A 284 -10.57 -18.02 1.90
N GLN A 285 -11.42 -17.11 1.43
CA GLN A 285 -11.76 -17.01 0.00
C GLN A 285 -10.53 -16.64 -0.83
N THR A 286 -9.71 -15.71 -0.34
CA THR A 286 -8.47 -15.28 -0.99
C THR A 286 -7.48 -16.43 -1.09
N ILE A 287 -7.29 -17.18 0.00
CA ILE A 287 -6.44 -18.38 0.04
C ILE A 287 -6.97 -19.46 -0.92
N GLU A 288 -8.28 -19.66 -1.00
CA GLU A 288 -8.88 -20.61 -1.94
C GLU A 288 -8.56 -20.24 -3.39
N TRP A 289 -8.69 -18.96 -3.77
CA TRP A 289 -8.31 -18.51 -5.11
C TRP A 289 -6.82 -18.70 -5.39
N ILE A 290 -5.95 -18.44 -4.41
CA ILE A 290 -4.51 -18.67 -4.53
C ILE A 290 -4.23 -20.17 -4.72
N CYS A 291 -4.77 -21.02 -3.85
CA CYS A 291 -4.54 -22.46 -3.86
C CYS A 291 -5.15 -23.18 -5.06
N SER A 292 -6.19 -22.61 -5.68
CA SER A 292 -6.78 -23.11 -6.92
C SER A 292 -6.20 -22.46 -8.19
N LEU A 293 -5.24 -21.54 -8.04
CA LEU A 293 -4.70 -20.71 -9.12
C LEU A 293 -5.81 -19.97 -9.91
N ASP A 294 -6.89 -19.55 -9.24
CA ASP A 294 -7.96 -18.73 -9.82
C ASP A 294 -7.55 -17.26 -9.91
N ILE A 295 -6.68 -16.99 -10.88
CA ILE A 295 -6.17 -15.66 -11.21
C ILE A 295 -7.31 -14.69 -11.54
N LYS A 296 -8.36 -15.15 -12.23
CA LYS A 296 -9.45 -14.29 -12.68
C LYS A 296 -10.21 -13.71 -11.48
N SER A 297 -10.53 -14.57 -10.50
CA SER A 297 -11.25 -14.13 -9.30
C SER A 297 -10.39 -13.23 -8.43
N LEU A 298 -9.11 -13.55 -8.21
CA LEU A 298 -8.22 -12.70 -7.40
C LEU A 298 -7.90 -11.35 -8.08
N ALA A 299 -7.78 -11.31 -9.41
CA ALA A 299 -7.50 -10.09 -10.17
C ALA A 299 -8.71 -9.15 -10.29
N ALA A 300 -9.92 -9.61 -9.93
CA ALA A 300 -11.12 -8.78 -9.96
C ALA A 300 -10.96 -7.58 -9.01
N PRO A 301 -11.36 -6.35 -9.39
CA PRO A 301 -11.09 -5.14 -8.60
C PRO A 301 -11.47 -5.23 -7.13
N ALA A 302 -12.64 -5.81 -6.80
CA ALA A 302 -13.11 -5.98 -5.42
C ALA A 302 -12.27 -6.99 -4.61
N ALA A 303 -11.63 -7.95 -5.27
CA ALA A 303 -10.76 -8.93 -4.63
C ALA A 303 -9.33 -8.40 -4.43
N ARG A 304 -8.88 -7.43 -5.24
CA ARG A 304 -7.51 -6.90 -5.13
C ARG A 304 -7.22 -6.23 -3.78
N GLU A 305 -8.24 -5.75 -3.10
CA GLU A 305 -8.14 -5.14 -1.76
C GLU A 305 -8.02 -6.19 -0.63
N SER A 306 -8.19 -7.48 -0.93
CA SER A 306 -8.10 -8.54 0.08
C SER A 306 -6.66 -8.93 0.45
N ALA A 307 -5.66 -8.37 -0.26
CA ALA A 307 -4.25 -8.61 -0.01
C ALA A 307 -3.41 -7.39 -0.44
N CYS A 308 -2.60 -6.83 0.46
CA CYS A 308 -1.75 -5.66 0.14
C CYS A 308 -0.72 -5.98 -0.96
N GLY A 309 -0.28 -7.24 -1.04
CA GLY A 309 0.61 -7.78 -2.07
C GLY A 309 -0.12 -8.48 -3.22
N CYS A 310 -1.33 -8.07 -3.59
CA CYS A 310 -2.11 -8.69 -4.67
C CYS A 310 -1.31 -8.80 -5.98
N GLY A 311 -0.58 -7.75 -6.38
CA GLY A 311 0.30 -7.79 -7.57
C GLY A 311 1.38 -8.88 -7.50
N PRO A 312 2.25 -8.88 -6.47
CA PRO A 312 3.19 -9.97 -6.19
C PRO A 312 2.57 -11.38 -6.21
N VAL A 313 1.41 -11.56 -5.57
CA VAL A 313 0.70 -12.86 -5.52
C VAL A 313 0.23 -13.28 -6.92
N LEU A 314 -0.38 -12.37 -7.68
CA LEU A 314 -0.80 -12.64 -9.05
C LEU A 314 0.38 -13.02 -9.94
N THR A 315 1.51 -12.30 -9.86
CA THR A 315 2.74 -12.68 -10.58
C THR A 315 3.17 -14.09 -10.24
N LEU A 316 3.16 -14.46 -8.97
CA LEU A 316 3.50 -15.81 -8.54
C LEU A 316 2.51 -16.85 -9.07
N MET A 317 1.20 -16.56 -9.08
CA MET A 317 0.18 -17.47 -9.64
C MET A 317 0.33 -17.65 -11.15
N HIS A 318 0.66 -16.59 -11.90
CA HIS A 318 0.98 -16.69 -13.32
C HIS A 318 2.22 -17.57 -13.55
N LEU A 319 3.30 -17.35 -12.80
CA LEU A 319 4.50 -18.20 -12.84
C LEU A 319 4.19 -19.65 -12.50
N ALA A 320 3.37 -19.89 -11.48
CA ALA A 320 2.94 -21.21 -11.07
C ALA A 320 2.18 -21.93 -12.20
N LYS A 321 1.28 -21.25 -12.92
CA LYS A 321 0.64 -21.83 -14.12
C LYS A 321 1.63 -22.13 -15.23
N LEU A 322 2.54 -21.19 -15.52
CA LEU A 322 3.53 -21.33 -16.60
C LEU A 322 4.52 -22.47 -16.36
N LYS A 323 4.92 -22.68 -15.10
CA LYS A 323 5.96 -23.65 -14.72
C LYS A 323 5.39 -24.92 -14.07
N GLY A 324 4.06 -25.03 -13.95
CA GLY A 324 3.39 -26.17 -13.32
C GLY A 324 3.74 -26.31 -11.84
N TRP A 325 3.63 -25.24 -11.06
CA TRP A 325 3.84 -25.28 -9.61
C TRP A 325 2.50 -25.38 -8.87
N ASN A 326 2.45 -26.25 -7.87
CA ASN A 326 1.26 -26.51 -7.08
C ASN A 326 1.34 -25.77 -5.74
N PRO A 327 0.36 -24.91 -5.40
CA PRO A 327 0.28 -24.26 -4.11
C PRO A 327 -0.16 -25.22 -3.00
N GLN A 328 0.36 -25.02 -1.79
CA GLN A 328 0.02 -25.73 -0.56
C GLN A 328 -0.02 -24.73 0.60
N LEU A 329 -1.20 -24.58 1.22
CA LEU A 329 -1.34 -23.78 2.44
C LEU A 329 -0.58 -24.46 3.60
N LEU A 330 0.28 -23.71 4.27
CA LEU A 330 1.08 -24.15 5.41
C LEU A 330 0.53 -23.64 6.75
N ASP A 331 0.00 -22.42 6.77
CA ASP A 331 -0.70 -21.84 7.91
C ASP A 331 -1.59 -20.67 7.46
N TYR A 332 -2.64 -20.44 8.23
CA TYR A 332 -3.45 -19.23 8.17
C TYR A 332 -3.87 -18.82 9.57
N ARG A 333 -3.65 -17.56 9.91
CA ARG A 333 -4.11 -16.91 11.15
C ARG A 333 -4.32 -15.42 10.89
N ASN A 334 -4.93 -14.72 11.84
CA ASN A 334 -4.92 -13.26 11.85
C ASN A 334 -4.23 -12.70 13.10
N SER A 335 -4.08 -11.38 13.16
CA SER A 335 -3.47 -10.68 14.31
C SER A 335 -4.15 -11.00 15.64
N GLY A 336 -5.46 -11.29 15.64
CA GLY A 336 -6.19 -11.67 16.85
C GLY A 336 -5.91 -13.08 17.34
N ASP A 337 -5.47 -13.99 16.46
CA ASP A 337 -5.03 -15.34 16.85
C ASP A 337 -3.60 -15.37 17.37
N THR A 338 -2.79 -14.40 16.98
CA THR A 338 -1.36 -14.34 17.31
C THR A 338 -1.07 -13.45 18.51
N SER A 339 -1.72 -12.28 18.61
CA SER A 339 -1.61 -11.37 19.76
C SER A 339 -2.62 -11.64 20.88
N GLY A 340 -3.72 -12.33 20.56
CA GLY A 340 -4.82 -12.61 21.50
C GLY A 340 -5.90 -11.52 21.57
N ASP A 341 -5.71 -10.35 20.95
CA ASP A 341 -6.73 -9.29 20.88
C ASP A 341 -7.54 -9.36 19.58
N LYS A 342 -8.83 -9.67 19.71
CA LYS A 342 -9.80 -9.75 18.60
C LYS A 342 -10.76 -8.56 18.55
N SER A 343 -10.57 -7.57 19.43
CA SER A 343 -11.54 -6.48 19.67
C SER A 343 -11.36 -5.27 18.75
N GLN A 344 -10.14 -5.04 18.28
CA GLN A 344 -9.76 -4.05 17.27
C GLN A 344 -9.57 -4.83 15.95
N GLY A 345 -10.11 -4.36 14.83
CA GLY A 345 -10.08 -5.10 13.56
C GLY A 345 -8.72 -5.74 13.26
N VAL A 346 -8.75 -6.97 12.73
CA VAL A 346 -7.56 -7.83 12.59
C VAL A 346 -6.94 -7.74 11.20
N VAL A 347 -5.67 -8.14 11.10
CA VAL A 347 -4.97 -8.32 9.82
C VAL A 347 -4.74 -9.81 9.58
N GLY A 348 -5.10 -10.30 8.39
CA GLY A 348 -4.94 -11.70 8.00
C GLY A 348 -3.53 -12.03 7.52
N TYR A 349 -3.06 -13.24 7.83
CA TYR A 349 -1.72 -13.73 7.46
C TYR A 349 -1.82 -15.16 6.94
N ALA A 350 -1.17 -15.43 5.80
CA ALA A 350 -1.04 -16.79 5.28
C ALA A 350 0.41 -17.11 4.91
N ALA A 351 0.77 -18.38 5.13
CA ALA A 351 1.99 -18.98 4.63
C ALA A 351 1.63 -20.06 3.60
N ILE A 352 2.05 -19.91 2.36
CA ILE A 352 1.71 -20.84 1.26
C ILE A 352 2.99 -21.22 0.52
N ALA A 353 3.25 -22.51 0.34
CA ALA A 353 4.34 -23.02 -0.49
C ALA A 353 3.87 -23.31 -1.90
N PHE A 354 4.75 -23.11 -2.90
CA PHE A 354 4.54 -23.53 -4.28
C PHE A 354 5.62 -24.53 -4.67
N CYS A 355 5.19 -25.75 -5.02
CA CYS A 355 6.07 -26.88 -5.30
C CYS A 355 6.03 -27.22 -6.79
N GLY A 356 7.19 -27.43 -7.41
CA GLY A 356 7.26 -27.98 -8.76
C GLY A 356 6.88 -29.46 -8.80
N HIS A 357 6.55 -29.98 -9.97
CA HIS A 357 6.41 -31.42 -10.17
C HIS A 357 7.78 -32.11 -10.15
N ASP A 358 7.87 -33.28 -9.53
CA ASP A 358 9.07 -34.12 -9.56
C ASP A 358 9.22 -34.78 -10.96
N GLY A 359 9.85 -34.05 -11.90
CA GLY A 359 10.55 -34.56 -13.10
C GLY A 359 9.76 -35.21 -14.26
N GLY A 360 9.64 -34.49 -15.39
CA GLY A 360 9.44 -35.03 -16.76
C GLY A 360 8.66 -34.08 -17.70
N PRO A 361 9.08 -33.84 -18.97
CA PRO A 361 8.40 -32.90 -19.85
C PRO A 361 7.10 -33.52 -20.38
N SER A 362 5.96 -33.03 -19.91
CA SER A 362 4.66 -33.41 -20.46
C SER A 362 4.24 -32.42 -21.54
N SER A 363 4.56 -32.76 -22.78
CA SER A 363 3.79 -32.33 -23.94
C SER A 363 2.39 -32.96 -23.85
N GLN A 364 1.36 -32.20 -23.49
CA GLN A 364 -0.02 -32.59 -23.77
C GLN A 364 -0.82 -31.39 -24.25
N THR A 365 -1.02 -31.40 -25.56
CA THR A 365 -2.04 -30.69 -26.32
C THR A 365 -3.43 -31.01 -25.75
N ALA A 366 -4.17 -29.99 -25.31
CA ALA A 366 -5.58 -30.11 -24.99
C ALA A 366 -6.43 -29.72 -26.21
N SER A 367 -6.78 -30.72 -27.01
CA SER A 367 -7.94 -30.70 -27.89
C SER A 367 -9.18 -31.07 -27.09
N GLY A 368 -10.22 -30.24 -27.09
CA GLY A 368 -11.46 -30.51 -26.38
C GLY A 368 -12.54 -29.50 -26.72
N THR A 369 -13.09 -29.61 -27.92
CA THR A 369 -14.31 -28.94 -28.37
C THR A 369 -15.51 -29.36 -27.52
N GLY A 370 -16.24 -28.39 -26.99
CA GLY A 370 -17.52 -28.59 -26.33
C GLY A 370 -18.35 -27.31 -26.39
N ALA A 371 -19.00 -27.10 -27.53
CA ALA A 371 -19.99 -26.04 -27.71
C ALA A 371 -21.28 -26.41 -26.97
N VAL A 372 -21.80 -25.50 -26.15
CA VAL A 372 -23.23 -25.43 -25.84
C VAL A 372 -23.68 -23.99 -26.02
N ALA A 373 -24.74 -23.84 -26.81
CA ALA A 373 -25.19 -22.60 -27.40
C ALA A 373 -25.95 -21.69 -26.43
N SER A 374 -25.86 -20.41 -26.81
CA SER A 374 -26.58 -19.21 -26.41
C SER A 374 -28.05 -19.37 -26.01
N SER A 375 -28.45 -18.60 -24.98
CA SER A 375 -29.76 -17.97 -24.92
C SER A 375 -29.60 -16.45 -25.02
N THR A 376 -30.35 -15.88 -25.97
CA THR A 376 -30.38 -14.48 -26.37
C THR A 376 -31.31 -13.66 -25.49
N GLY A 377 -30.91 -12.41 -25.23
CA GLY A 377 -31.81 -11.26 -25.26
C GLY A 377 -32.37 -10.77 -23.93
N THR A 378 -31.96 -9.57 -23.52
CA THR A 378 -32.87 -8.45 -23.22
C THR A 378 -32.04 -7.16 -23.06
N ASN A 379 -32.40 -6.13 -23.82
CA ASN A 379 -31.92 -4.76 -23.63
C ASN A 379 -32.34 -4.26 -22.24
N PRO A 380 -31.49 -3.56 -21.48
CA PRO A 380 -31.97 -2.66 -20.45
C PRO A 380 -32.08 -1.25 -21.02
N ALA A 381 -33.31 -0.74 -20.99
CA ALA A 381 -33.61 0.68 -21.07
C ALA A 381 -32.86 1.48 -19.98
N HIS A 382 -32.67 2.78 -20.23
CA HIS A 382 -32.05 3.77 -19.35
C HIS A 382 -32.30 3.51 -17.84
N ALA A 383 -31.26 3.19 -17.09
CA ALA A 383 -31.31 3.07 -15.65
C ALA A 383 -31.16 4.46 -15.00
N GLN A 384 -32.18 4.90 -14.28
CA GLN A 384 -32.09 6.00 -13.31
C GLN A 384 -31.60 5.44 -11.98
N ALA A 385 -30.78 6.18 -11.22
CA ALA A 385 -30.49 5.84 -9.83
C ALA A 385 -31.81 5.71 -9.06
N GLN A 386 -32.00 4.59 -8.36
CA GLN A 386 -33.20 4.38 -7.54
C GLN A 386 -33.31 5.52 -6.52
N GLN A 387 -34.53 6.06 -6.32
CA GLN A 387 -34.80 7.04 -5.28
C GLN A 387 -34.28 6.51 -3.94
N PRO A 388 -33.62 7.33 -3.11
CA PRO A 388 -33.15 6.89 -1.80
C PRO A 388 -34.32 6.29 -1.00
N GLU A 389 -34.18 5.03 -0.59
CA GLU A 389 -35.13 4.40 0.32
C GLU A 389 -35.22 5.24 1.60
N GLN A 390 -36.40 5.77 1.86
CA GLN A 390 -36.63 6.64 3.01
C GLN A 390 -36.91 5.76 4.22
N PHE A 391 -35.93 5.67 5.12
CA PHE A 391 -36.07 4.96 6.39
C PHE A 391 -37.11 5.64 7.29
N SER A 392 -37.87 4.84 8.04
CA SER A 392 -38.85 5.38 8.99
C SER A 392 -38.16 6.13 10.13
N PRO A 393 -38.84 7.06 10.82
CA PRO A 393 -38.30 7.71 12.02
C PRO A 393 -37.84 6.70 13.09
N GLU A 394 -38.54 5.57 13.21
CA GLU A 394 -38.19 4.49 14.13
C GLU A 394 -36.91 3.76 13.72
N GLU A 395 -36.71 3.53 12.42
CA GLU A 395 -35.49 2.93 11.88
C GLU A 395 -34.27 3.85 12.01
N ASN A 396 -34.46 5.15 11.73
CA ASN A 396 -33.42 6.16 11.94
C ASN A 396 -33.00 6.24 13.40
N LYS A 397 -33.99 6.30 14.31
CA LYS A 397 -33.76 6.30 15.75
C LYS A 397 -33.03 5.03 16.19
N PHE A 398 -33.42 3.86 15.68
CA PHE A 398 -32.75 2.59 15.98
C PHE A 398 -31.26 2.64 15.59
N LEU A 399 -30.93 3.13 14.39
CA LEU A 399 -29.54 3.22 13.95
C LEU A 399 -28.72 4.24 14.76
N LEU A 400 -29.31 5.38 15.13
CA LEU A 400 -28.65 6.39 15.97
C LEU A 400 -28.39 5.86 17.39
N GLU A 401 -29.38 5.22 18.01
CA GLU A 401 -29.22 4.57 19.32
C GLU A 401 -28.16 3.46 19.27
N LEU A 402 -28.13 2.70 18.18
CA LEU A 402 -27.13 1.66 17.98
C LEU A 402 -25.72 2.23 17.85
N ALA A 403 -25.54 3.32 17.08
CA ALA A 403 -24.27 4.03 16.99
C ALA A 403 -23.86 4.60 18.35
N ARG A 404 -24.78 5.26 19.06
CA ARG A 404 -24.55 5.82 20.40
C ARG A 404 -24.10 4.76 21.40
N ASN A 405 -24.84 3.65 21.49
CA ASN A 405 -24.52 2.53 22.38
C ASN A 405 -23.17 1.90 22.02
N THR A 406 -22.85 1.85 20.73
CA THR A 406 -21.53 1.38 20.27
C THR A 406 -20.42 2.28 20.80
N ILE A 407 -20.53 3.59 20.62
CA ILE A 407 -19.51 4.56 21.06
C ILE A 407 -19.36 4.52 22.59
N ILE A 408 -20.45 4.47 23.35
CA ILE A 408 -20.41 4.30 24.80
C ILE A 408 -19.68 3.00 25.16
N GLY A 409 -20.05 1.89 24.52
CA GLY A 409 -19.48 0.58 24.82
C GLY A 409 -17.98 0.48 24.57
N VAL A 410 -17.50 1.03 23.45
CA VAL A 410 -16.08 0.97 23.09
C VAL A 410 -15.21 1.97 23.85
N THR A 411 -15.77 3.09 24.31
CA THR A 411 -15.04 4.12 25.08
C THR A 411 -15.00 3.83 26.58
N THR A 412 -15.98 3.09 27.10
CA THR A 412 -16.05 2.67 28.52
C THR A 412 -15.49 1.27 28.79
N GLY A 413 -15.16 0.52 27.74
CA GLY A 413 -14.66 -0.85 27.84
C GLY A 413 -15.75 -1.92 28.01
N SER A 414 -17.03 -1.56 27.84
CA SER A 414 -18.16 -2.50 27.89
C SER A 414 -18.30 -3.37 26.64
N GLY A 415 -17.55 -3.07 25.57
CA GLY A 415 -17.54 -3.81 24.31
C GLY A 415 -18.62 -3.37 23.32
N LEU A 416 -18.77 -4.10 22.21
CA LEU A 416 -19.79 -3.80 21.20
C LEU A 416 -21.19 -4.23 21.66
N PRO A 417 -22.26 -3.51 21.26
CA PRO A 417 -23.63 -3.89 21.60
C PRO A 417 -23.97 -5.26 20.99
N LYS A 418 -24.56 -6.15 21.80
CA LYS A 418 -25.12 -7.41 21.32
C LYS A 418 -26.50 -7.15 20.74
N VAL A 419 -26.63 -7.27 19.42
CA VAL A 419 -27.91 -7.10 18.72
C VAL A 419 -28.42 -8.47 18.31
N ASP A 420 -29.64 -8.82 18.72
CA ASP A 420 -30.32 -10.01 18.21
C ASP A 420 -30.86 -9.73 16.80
N PRO A 421 -30.37 -10.44 15.76
CA PRO A 421 -30.83 -10.24 14.38
C PRO A 421 -32.34 -10.42 14.21
N ALA A 422 -33.03 -11.19 15.07
CA ALA A 422 -34.48 -11.34 15.00
C ALA A 422 -35.23 -10.02 15.29
N THR A 423 -34.64 -9.14 16.10
CA THR A 423 -35.24 -7.87 16.52
C THR A 423 -34.97 -6.70 15.57
N VAL A 424 -34.03 -6.87 14.62
CA VAL A 424 -33.66 -5.80 13.67
C VAL A 424 -34.72 -5.67 12.57
N PRO A 425 -35.23 -4.46 12.28
CA PRO A 425 -36.12 -4.19 11.15
C PRO A 425 -35.56 -4.72 9.82
N ALA A 426 -36.44 -5.22 8.95
CA ALA A 426 -36.03 -5.87 7.71
C ALA A 426 -35.22 -4.95 6.79
N ALA A 427 -35.58 -3.66 6.69
CA ALA A 427 -34.87 -2.69 5.87
C ALA A 427 -33.40 -2.50 6.31
N LEU A 428 -33.13 -2.59 7.62
CA LEU A 428 -31.79 -2.42 8.18
C LEU A 428 -30.89 -3.66 8.01
N LYS A 429 -31.47 -4.80 7.59
CA LYS A 429 -30.74 -6.03 7.24
C LYS A 429 -30.22 -6.01 5.81
N VAL A 430 -30.72 -5.09 4.98
CA VAL A 430 -30.27 -4.91 3.60
C VAL A 430 -28.85 -4.33 3.61
N SER A 431 -28.03 -4.82 2.68
CA SER A 431 -26.65 -4.34 2.54
C SER A 431 -26.67 -2.93 1.96
N LYS A 432 -26.11 -1.95 2.68
CA LYS A 432 -25.98 -0.56 2.21
C LYS A 432 -24.61 0.01 2.60
N GLY A 433 -24.09 0.94 1.81
CA GLY A 433 -22.99 1.80 2.23
C GLY A 433 -23.47 2.81 3.25
N CYS A 434 -22.65 3.16 4.25
CA CYS A 434 -22.98 4.23 5.17
C CYS A 434 -21.73 4.90 5.75
N PHE A 435 -21.90 6.12 6.24
CA PHE A 435 -20.93 6.87 7.03
C PHE A 435 -21.53 7.21 8.38
N VAL A 436 -20.71 7.13 9.43
CA VAL A 436 -21.03 7.63 10.76
C VAL A 436 -20.11 8.81 11.03
N THR A 437 -20.71 9.96 11.26
CA THR A 437 -20.04 11.23 11.53
C THR A 437 -20.27 11.62 12.98
N LEU A 438 -19.20 11.90 13.70
CA LEU A 438 -19.20 12.42 15.06
C LEU A 438 -18.81 13.88 15.01
N THR A 439 -19.60 14.73 15.67
CA THR A 439 -19.23 16.13 15.89
C THR A 439 -19.22 16.45 17.38
N LYS A 440 -18.30 17.30 17.81
CA LYS A 440 -18.21 17.82 19.18
C LYS A 440 -18.29 19.34 19.13
N HIS A 441 -19.29 19.92 19.79
CA HIS A 441 -19.61 21.35 19.72
C HIS A 441 -19.68 21.90 18.27
N GLY A 442 -20.25 21.11 17.34
CA GLY A 442 -20.37 21.46 15.93
C GLY A 442 -19.07 21.37 15.11
N GLN A 443 -17.98 20.84 15.69
CA GLN A 443 -16.73 20.55 14.98
C GLN A 443 -16.59 19.05 14.73
N LEU A 444 -16.04 18.66 13.58
CA LEU A 444 -15.80 17.25 13.25
C LEU A 444 -14.88 16.59 14.31
N ARG A 445 -15.32 15.45 14.85
CA ARG A 445 -14.63 14.65 15.89
C ARG A 445 -14.24 13.24 15.40
N GLY A 446 -14.87 12.78 14.32
CA GLY A 446 -14.57 11.54 13.61
C GLY A 446 -15.57 11.36 12.47
N CYS A 447 -15.17 10.77 11.35
CA CYS A 447 -16.10 10.39 10.27
C CYS A 447 -15.50 9.25 9.47
N ILE A 448 -16.15 8.08 9.55
CA ILE A 448 -15.73 6.85 8.87
C ILE A 448 -16.94 6.22 8.19
N GLY A 449 -16.72 5.62 7.03
CA GLY A 449 -17.76 4.92 6.30
C GLY A 449 -17.27 4.21 5.06
N ASN A 450 -18.16 3.39 4.51
CA ASN A 450 -17.94 2.57 3.33
C ASN A 450 -18.93 2.97 2.24
N ILE A 451 -18.42 3.17 1.02
CA ILE A 451 -19.25 3.57 -0.11
C ILE A 451 -19.96 2.38 -0.72
N LEU A 452 -19.24 1.25 -0.83
CA LEU A 452 -19.84 0.00 -1.23
C LEU A 452 -20.40 -0.73 0.00
N PRO A 453 -21.57 -1.37 -0.13
CA PRO A 453 -22.13 -2.18 0.94
C PRO A 453 -21.17 -3.30 1.37
N ALA A 454 -20.78 -3.30 2.64
CA ALA A 454 -19.89 -4.33 3.20
C ALA A 454 -20.65 -5.42 3.99
N GLY A 455 -21.98 -5.30 4.10
CA GLY A 455 -22.87 -6.15 4.88
C GLY A 455 -24.15 -5.40 5.30
N PRO A 456 -25.03 -6.02 6.10
CA PRO A 456 -26.25 -5.41 6.62
C PRO A 456 -26.02 -4.02 7.22
N LEU A 457 -26.88 -3.06 6.91
CA LEU A 457 -26.73 -1.66 7.32
C LEU A 457 -26.54 -1.48 8.83
N TYR A 458 -27.30 -2.18 9.67
CA TYR A 458 -27.15 -2.05 11.14
C TYR A 458 -25.74 -2.45 11.62
N GLN A 459 -25.11 -3.45 10.98
CA GLN A 459 -23.75 -3.87 11.31
C GLN A 459 -22.73 -2.86 10.81
N ALA A 460 -22.94 -2.31 9.61
CA ALA A 460 -22.10 -1.25 9.08
C ALA A 460 -22.12 -0.02 9.98
N VAL A 461 -23.27 0.35 10.55
CA VAL A 461 -23.38 1.45 11.52
C VAL A 461 -22.60 1.17 12.81
N ILE A 462 -22.68 -0.03 13.38
CA ILE A 462 -21.88 -0.42 14.56
C ILE A 462 -20.38 -0.24 14.24
N GLU A 463 -19.94 -0.80 13.12
CA GLU A 463 -18.52 -0.79 12.76
C GLU A 463 -17.99 0.62 12.49
N ASN A 464 -18.73 1.39 11.71
CA ASN A 464 -18.35 2.75 11.37
C ASN A 464 -18.42 3.68 12.58
N ALA A 465 -19.36 3.47 13.52
CA ALA A 465 -19.41 4.21 14.77
C ALA A 465 -18.21 3.93 15.68
N ARG A 466 -17.81 2.65 15.81
CA ARG A 466 -16.58 2.27 16.51
C ARG A 466 -15.37 2.93 15.86
N SER A 467 -15.23 2.79 14.54
CA SER A 467 -14.08 3.29 13.80
C SER A 467 -14.00 4.81 13.83
N ALA A 468 -15.12 5.52 13.70
CA ALA A 468 -15.17 6.98 13.82
C ALA A 468 -14.77 7.45 15.24
N ALA A 469 -15.07 6.66 16.27
CA ALA A 469 -14.71 6.98 17.64
C ALA A 469 -13.25 6.66 18.00
N LEU A 470 -12.70 5.54 17.51
CA LEU A 470 -11.41 5.02 17.98
C LEU A 470 -10.29 5.02 16.93
N HIS A 471 -10.62 4.99 15.64
CA HIS A 471 -9.67 4.64 14.57
C HIS A 471 -9.57 5.68 13.44
N ASP A 472 -10.31 6.79 13.53
CA ASP A 472 -10.11 7.91 12.63
C ASP A 472 -8.77 8.61 12.93
N PHE A 473 -7.74 8.27 12.15
CA PHE A 473 -6.35 8.72 12.33
C PHE A 473 -6.17 10.24 12.42
N ARG A 474 -7.15 11.03 11.98
CA ARG A 474 -7.13 12.49 12.06
C ARG A 474 -7.34 12.98 13.49
N PHE A 475 -7.90 12.14 14.37
CA PHE A 475 -8.27 12.50 15.74
C PHE A 475 -7.75 11.47 16.74
N PRO A 476 -7.36 11.88 17.96
CA PRO A 476 -7.17 10.94 19.06
C PRO A 476 -8.46 10.15 19.35
N PRO A 477 -8.37 8.92 19.89
CA PRO A 477 -9.55 8.16 20.29
C PRO A 477 -10.48 8.97 21.21
N VAL A 478 -11.79 8.87 20.99
CA VAL A 478 -12.83 9.46 21.84
C VAL A 478 -12.70 8.92 23.25
N LYS A 479 -12.78 9.81 24.24
CA LYS A 479 -12.77 9.44 25.66
C LYS A 479 -14.18 9.44 26.23
N ALA A 480 -14.38 8.68 27.31
CA ALA A 480 -15.67 8.57 27.99
C ALA A 480 -16.21 9.93 28.50
N ASP A 481 -15.33 10.87 28.86
CA ASP A 481 -15.71 12.23 29.29
C ASP A 481 -16.13 13.15 28.14
N GLU A 482 -16.04 12.70 26.88
CA GLU A 482 -16.49 13.46 25.71
C GLU A 482 -17.88 13.03 25.22
N LEU A 483 -18.45 11.95 25.77
CA LEU A 483 -19.65 11.30 25.22
C LEU A 483 -20.87 12.23 25.18
N ASP A 484 -21.06 13.03 26.22
CA ASP A 484 -22.19 13.96 26.35
C ASP A 484 -22.10 15.14 25.35
N ASP A 485 -20.88 15.46 24.87
CA ASP A 485 -20.64 16.53 23.91
C ASP A 485 -20.68 16.05 22.45
N ILE A 486 -20.70 14.73 22.23
CA ILE A 486 -20.69 14.14 20.90
C ILE A 486 -22.10 14.07 20.34
N HIS A 487 -22.24 14.51 19.10
CA HIS A 487 -23.42 14.42 18.27
C HIS A 487 -23.15 13.50 17.08
N ILE A 488 -24.09 12.61 16.79
CA ILE A 488 -23.96 11.57 15.77
C ILE A 488 -24.88 11.88 14.58
N GLU A 489 -24.30 11.86 13.39
CA GLU A 489 -25.00 11.85 12.10
C GLU A 489 -24.68 10.54 11.37
N ILE A 490 -25.70 9.92 10.77
CA ILE A 490 -25.57 8.75 9.92
C ILE A 490 -26.00 9.12 8.50
N SER A 491 -25.12 8.88 7.54
CA SER A 491 -25.36 9.05 6.12
C SER A 491 -25.43 7.68 5.45
N VAL A 492 -26.60 7.26 4.97
CA VAL A 492 -26.82 5.99 4.27
C VAL A 492 -26.82 6.22 2.75
N LEU A 493 -26.08 5.41 2.01
CA LEU A 493 -25.87 5.57 0.58
C LEU A 493 -26.77 4.61 -0.21
N THR A 494 -27.30 5.07 -1.34
CA THR A 494 -27.82 4.18 -2.38
C THR A 494 -26.66 3.44 -3.08
N GLU A 495 -26.94 2.29 -3.68
CA GLU A 495 -25.94 1.62 -4.50
C GLU A 495 -25.56 2.51 -5.70
N PRO A 496 -24.25 2.69 -6.00
CA PRO A 496 -23.84 3.48 -7.15
C PRO A 496 -24.39 2.92 -8.46
N ALA A 497 -25.22 3.71 -9.14
CA ALA A 497 -25.81 3.38 -10.43
C ALA A 497 -24.98 4.02 -11.55
N PRO A 498 -24.58 3.27 -12.60
CA PRO A 498 -23.90 3.83 -13.76
C PRO A 498 -24.73 4.93 -14.42
N MET A 499 -24.11 6.09 -14.67
CA MET A 499 -24.69 7.20 -15.42
C MET A 499 -24.23 7.11 -16.87
N GLN A 500 -25.18 6.92 -17.79
CA GLN A 500 -24.90 6.99 -19.22
C GLN A 500 -24.88 8.45 -19.70
N PHE A 501 -23.85 8.83 -20.43
CA PHE A 501 -23.70 10.14 -21.06
C PHE A 501 -23.00 10.02 -22.42
N ASP A 502 -23.37 10.89 -23.35
CA ASP A 502 -22.89 10.83 -24.74
C ASP A 502 -21.69 11.77 -24.98
N SER A 503 -21.53 12.79 -24.14
CA SER A 503 -20.41 13.74 -24.18
C SER A 503 -20.10 14.31 -22.78
N PRO A 504 -18.93 14.94 -22.59
CA PRO A 504 -18.63 15.64 -21.34
C PRO A 504 -19.65 16.73 -20.98
N GLU A 505 -20.19 17.43 -21.98
CA GLU A 505 -21.22 18.45 -21.79
C GLU A 505 -22.56 17.82 -21.36
N ASP A 506 -22.90 16.65 -21.89
CA ASP A 506 -24.07 15.88 -21.48
C ASP A 506 -23.92 15.35 -20.03
N LEU A 507 -22.73 14.88 -19.66
CA LEU A 507 -22.42 14.54 -18.26
C LEU A 507 -22.63 15.75 -17.33
N LEU A 508 -22.10 16.92 -17.69
CA LEU A 508 -22.29 18.14 -16.92
C LEU A 508 -23.77 18.52 -16.84
N ALA A 509 -24.56 18.36 -17.90
CA ALA A 509 -25.98 18.63 -17.88
C ALA A 509 -26.74 17.71 -16.91
N LYS A 510 -26.35 16.42 -16.83
CA LYS A 510 -27.01 15.39 -16.03
C LYS A 510 -26.67 15.39 -14.54
N LEU A 511 -25.49 15.85 -14.14
CA LEU A 511 -25.10 15.92 -12.73
C LEU A 511 -25.95 16.94 -11.96
N GLU A 512 -26.38 16.60 -10.74
CA GLU A 512 -27.16 17.47 -9.86
C GLU A 512 -26.34 17.87 -8.62
N PRO A 513 -25.82 19.11 -8.56
CA PRO A 513 -25.07 19.60 -7.40
C PRO A 513 -25.90 19.56 -6.13
N GLY A 514 -25.26 19.14 -5.04
CA GLY A 514 -25.88 18.98 -3.72
C GLY A 514 -26.69 17.70 -3.55
N ARG A 515 -26.97 16.96 -4.64
CA ARG A 515 -27.72 15.70 -4.61
C ARG A 515 -26.85 14.50 -4.94
N ASP A 516 -26.06 14.58 -6.01
CA ASP A 516 -25.31 13.43 -6.52
C ASP A 516 -23.98 13.22 -5.78
N GLY A 517 -23.80 12.03 -5.21
CA GLY A 517 -22.49 11.47 -4.93
C GLY A 517 -21.95 10.89 -6.22
N VAL A 518 -20.70 11.22 -6.57
CA VAL A 518 -20.13 10.86 -7.86
C VAL A 518 -18.98 9.89 -7.66
N VAL A 519 -19.03 8.77 -8.35
CA VAL A 519 -17.91 7.85 -8.55
C VAL A 519 -17.40 8.06 -9.96
N LEU A 520 -16.15 8.48 -10.09
CA LEU A 520 -15.49 8.74 -11.36
C LEU A 520 -14.41 7.69 -11.60
N GLU A 521 -14.48 7.03 -12.74
CA GLU A 521 -13.49 6.07 -13.22
C GLU A 521 -12.88 6.57 -14.52
N ILE A 522 -11.56 6.70 -14.57
CA ILE A 522 -10.78 7.13 -15.75
C ILE A 522 -9.74 6.05 -16.04
N GLY A 523 -10.03 5.16 -16.99
CA GLY A 523 -9.23 3.94 -17.17
C GLY A 523 -9.29 3.04 -15.93
N GLU A 524 -8.14 2.77 -15.31
CA GLU A 524 -8.04 1.99 -14.05
C GLU A 524 -8.12 2.86 -12.78
N ARG A 525 -8.07 4.19 -12.93
CA ARG A 525 -8.11 5.15 -11.82
C ARG A 525 -9.54 5.38 -11.38
N LYS A 526 -9.78 5.38 -10.07
CA LYS A 526 -11.11 5.58 -9.48
C LYS A 526 -11.06 6.48 -8.27
N ALA A 527 -11.99 7.42 -8.20
CA ALA A 527 -12.24 8.20 -7.00
C ALA A 527 -13.73 8.52 -6.86
N THR A 528 -14.07 9.09 -5.71
CA THR A 528 -15.44 9.47 -5.41
C THR A 528 -15.53 10.68 -4.51
N PHE A 529 -16.58 11.48 -4.70
CA PHE A 529 -17.01 12.53 -3.79
C PHE A 529 -18.45 12.29 -3.33
N LEU A 530 -18.71 12.58 -2.06
CA LEU A 530 -20.04 12.60 -1.48
C LEU A 530 -20.81 13.86 -1.92
N PRO A 531 -22.15 13.87 -1.88
CA PRO A 531 -22.96 15.04 -2.23
C PRO A 531 -22.60 16.32 -1.47
N GLN A 532 -22.14 16.20 -0.22
CA GLN A 532 -21.76 17.35 0.62
C GLN A 532 -20.58 18.15 0.04
N VAL A 533 -19.74 17.54 -0.80
CA VAL A 533 -18.58 18.21 -1.43
C VAL A 533 -19.05 19.32 -2.39
N TRP A 534 -20.25 19.23 -2.95
CA TRP A 534 -20.84 20.27 -3.79
C TRP A 534 -20.99 21.63 -3.06
N GLN A 535 -21.05 21.65 -1.73
CA GLN A 535 -21.07 22.90 -0.97
C GLN A 535 -19.74 23.67 -1.08
N GLN A 536 -18.63 22.95 -1.21
CA GLN A 536 -17.29 23.52 -1.34
C GLN A 536 -16.91 23.73 -2.81
N LEU A 537 -17.37 22.83 -3.68
CA LEU A 537 -17.13 22.84 -5.12
C LEU A 537 -18.46 22.83 -5.88
N PRO A 538 -19.21 23.95 -5.91
CA PRO A 538 -20.53 24.01 -6.54
C PRO A 538 -20.46 24.02 -8.07
N ASP A 539 -19.33 24.43 -8.65
CA ASP A 539 -19.10 24.37 -10.08
C ASP A 539 -18.80 22.93 -10.53
N LYS A 540 -19.58 22.43 -11.49
CA LYS A 540 -19.51 21.04 -11.97
C LYS A 540 -18.17 20.71 -12.65
N VAL A 541 -17.56 21.67 -13.34
CA VAL A 541 -16.28 21.47 -13.98
C VAL A 541 -15.20 21.35 -12.92
N GLU A 542 -15.14 22.29 -11.98
CA GLU A 542 -14.18 22.24 -10.87
C GLU A 542 -14.38 20.99 -10.00
N PHE A 543 -15.62 20.61 -9.71
CA PHE A 543 -15.92 19.37 -8.99
C PHE A 543 -15.32 18.15 -9.67
N LEU A 544 -15.55 17.97 -10.98
CA LEU A 544 -15.00 16.84 -11.73
C LEU A 544 -13.48 16.95 -11.94
N ASN A 545 -12.93 18.16 -12.06
CA ASN A 545 -11.49 18.38 -12.12
C ASN A 545 -10.81 17.91 -10.83
N HIS A 546 -11.35 18.32 -9.67
CA HIS A 546 -10.86 17.90 -8.36
C HIS A 546 -11.07 16.41 -8.11
N LEU A 547 -12.17 15.85 -8.60
CA LEU A 547 -12.43 14.42 -8.49
C LEU A 547 -11.46 13.61 -9.35
N ALA A 548 -11.12 14.08 -10.55
CA ALA A 548 -10.10 13.48 -11.41
C ALA A 548 -8.71 13.54 -10.76
N MET A 549 -8.33 14.68 -10.18
CA MET A 549 -7.09 14.80 -9.40
C MET A 549 -7.05 13.83 -8.22
N LYS A 550 -8.18 13.67 -7.52
CA LYS A 550 -8.29 12.69 -6.43
C LYS A 550 -8.14 11.25 -6.91
N ALA A 551 -8.57 10.95 -8.14
CA ALA A 551 -8.32 9.66 -8.79
C ALA A 551 -6.86 9.50 -9.27
N GLY A 552 -6.01 10.52 -9.14
CA GLY A 552 -4.64 10.52 -9.66
C GLY A 552 -4.57 10.79 -11.17
N ALA A 553 -5.60 11.39 -11.76
CA ALA A 553 -5.64 11.82 -13.16
C ALA A 553 -5.45 13.35 -13.28
N ASN A 554 -5.20 13.86 -14.50
CA ASN A 554 -5.10 15.30 -14.71
C ASN A 554 -6.48 15.97 -14.60
N PRO A 555 -6.54 17.27 -14.25
CA PRO A 555 -7.78 18.02 -14.02
C PRO A 555 -8.82 17.98 -15.16
N SER A 556 -8.51 17.57 -16.38
CA SER A 556 -9.49 17.52 -17.48
C SER A 556 -9.73 16.11 -18.04
N ASP A 557 -9.11 15.08 -17.47
CA ASP A 557 -9.13 13.73 -18.03
C ASP A 557 -10.52 13.08 -17.99
N TRP A 558 -11.43 13.59 -17.16
CA TRP A 558 -12.84 13.20 -17.14
C TRP A 558 -13.60 13.55 -18.44
N ARG A 559 -13.01 14.39 -19.31
CA ARG A 559 -13.52 14.65 -20.66
C ARG A 559 -13.04 13.64 -21.72
N GLY A 560 -12.23 12.66 -21.31
CA GLY A 560 -11.64 11.66 -22.19
C GLY A 560 -12.61 10.56 -22.62
N LYS A 561 -12.13 9.63 -23.46
CA LYS A 561 -12.95 8.53 -24.03
C LYS A 561 -13.12 7.32 -23.10
N ASN A 562 -12.30 7.19 -22.06
CA ASN A 562 -12.28 6.03 -21.15
C ASN A 562 -12.84 6.41 -19.77
N VAL A 563 -13.96 7.14 -19.76
CA VAL A 563 -14.56 7.68 -18.54
C VAL A 563 -15.87 6.97 -18.26
N LYS A 564 -16.01 6.45 -17.04
CA LYS A 564 -17.27 5.94 -16.51
C LYS A 564 -17.63 6.77 -15.28
N VAL A 565 -18.90 7.13 -15.19
CA VAL A 565 -19.44 7.81 -14.03
C VAL A 565 -20.54 6.95 -13.45
N SER A 566 -20.53 6.75 -12.14
CA SER A 566 -21.67 6.22 -11.41
C SER A 566 -22.11 7.26 -10.39
N ILE A 567 -23.41 7.38 -10.15
CA ILE A 567 -23.97 8.26 -9.14
C ILE A 567 -24.64 7.47 -8.03
N TYR A 568 -24.59 8.00 -6.82
CA TYR A 568 -25.36 7.53 -5.68
C TYR A 568 -25.93 8.72 -4.92
N HIS A 569 -26.94 8.49 -4.10
CA HIS A 569 -27.57 9.49 -3.25
C HIS A 569 -27.34 9.13 -1.78
N VAL A 570 -27.46 10.14 -0.93
CA VAL A 570 -27.28 9.99 0.53
C VAL A 570 -28.57 10.38 1.23
N VAL A 571 -29.04 9.53 2.14
CA VAL A 571 -30.01 9.88 3.17
C VAL A 571 -29.25 10.11 4.46
N ALA A 572 -29.22 11.35 4.93
CA ALA A 572 -28.59 11.71 6.20
C ALA A 572 -29.65 11.97 7.27
N PHE A 573 -29.40 11.48 8.48
CA PHE A 573 -30.19 11.77 9.67
C PHE A 573 -29.26 11.85 10.88
N GLU A 574 -29.59 12.72 11.83
CA GLU A 574 -28.77 13.02 13.00
C GLU A 574 -29.61 12.95 14.27
N GLU A 575 -28.95 12.88 15.41
CA GLU A 575 -29.66 12.95 16.69
C GLU A 575 -30.39 14.28 16.84
N HIS A 576 -31.48 14.29 17.59
CA HIS A 576 -32.09 15.54 18.03
C HIS A 576 -31.63 15.81 19.45
N LYS A 577 -31.21 17.06 19.71
CA LYS A 577 -30.83 17.51 21.05
C LYS A 577 -32.00 17.55 22.01
#